data_AF-R9JLP5-F1
#
_entry.id   AF-R9JLP5-F1
#
_cell.length_a   1.000
_cell.length_b   1.000
_cell.length_c   1.000
_cell.angle_alpha   90.00
_cell.angle_beta   90.00
_cell.angle_gamma   90.00
#
_symmetry.space_group_name_H-M   'P 1'
#
loop_
_entity.id
_entity.type
_entity.pdbx_description
1 polymer ?
#
loop_
_entity_poly.entity_id
_entity_poly.type
_entity_poly.pdbx_seq_one_letter_code
_entity_poly.pdbx_strand_id
1 'polypeptide(L)'
;MNIKPRGKQEEVMALPAKGHIVVLGTAGSGKTTVALLRAHHLANIPKGGKVLLVTFNRALVKYMRGLSDYQTQKLVVENYHTFARGYLNSRGQMPHRNGIAGPDEKASYIEQVVNYFKKKYPAETTFKRSIEFFIEEITFIERFGFSSFTEY
;
A
#
# COMPACT_ATOMS: atom_id res chain seq x y z
N MET A 1 22.91 -7.98 -12.05
CA MET A 1 22.51 -7.09 -13.17
C MET A 1 23.09 -5.70 -12.90
N ASN A 2 23.99 -5.20 -13.75
CA ASN A 2 24.72 -3.95 -13.51
C ASN A 2 23.96 -2.74 -14.09
N ILE A 3 22.83 -2.39 -13.46
CA ILE A 3 22.04 -1.23 -13.88
C ILE A 3 22.75 0.03 -13.39
N LYS A 4 23.27 0.83 -14.33
CA LYS A 4 23.91 2.12 -14.02
C LYS A 4 22.93 3.26 -14.27
N PRO A 5 22.64 4.10 -13.25
CA PRO A 5 21.94 5.37 -13.42
C PRO A 5 22.66 6.22 -14.47
N ARG A 6 21.92 7.08 -15.20
CA ARG A 6 22.49 8.08 -16.11
C ARG A 6 21.76 9.41 -15.98
N GLY A 7 22.49 10.51 -16.18
CA GLY A 7 21.93 11.87 -16.20
C GLY A 7 21.14 12.18 -14.93
N LYS A 8 19.86 12.55 -15.07
CA LYS A 8 19.01 12.93 -13.91
C LYS A 8 18.86 11.82 -12.86
N GLN A 9 19.07 10.55 -13.22
CA GLN A 9 19.02 9.45 -12.27
C GLN A 9 20.25 9.44 -11.33
N GLU A 10 21.41 9.91 -11.79
CA GLU A 10 22.62 10.04 -10.97
C GLU A 10 22.44 11.11 -9.90
N GLU A 11 21.81 12.23 -10.27
CA GLU A 11 21.45 13.28 -9.31
C GLU A 11 20.55 12.73 -8.19
N VAL A 12 19.63 11.82 -8.51
CA VAL A 12 18.77 11.19 -7.50
C VAL A 12 19.55 10.31 -6.52
N MET A 13 20.68 9.73 -6.96
CA MET A 13 21.58 8.98 -6.09
C MET A 13 22.40 9.88 -5.17
N ALA A 14 22.71 11.10 -5.61
CA ALA A 14 23.47 12.10 -4.84
C ALA A 14 22.61 12.88 -3.81
N LEU A 15 21.29 12.71 -3.85
CA LEU A 15 20.39 13.38 -2.91
C LEU A 15 20.67 12.97 -1.45
N PRO A 16 20.43 13.86 -0.47
CA PRO A 16 20.70 13.60 0.94
C PRO A 16 20.03 12.31 1.45
N ALA A 17 20.72 11.62 2.36
CA ALA A 17 20.20 10.40 3.00
C ALA A 17 19.05 10.66 4.00
N LYS A 18 18.90 11.90 4.46
CA LYS A 18 17.88 12.34 5.43
C LYS A 18 17.00 13.43 4.83
N GLY A 19 15.79 13.55 5.35
CA GLY A 19 14.78 14.52 4.92
C GLY A 19 13.72 13.93 3.99
N HIS A 20 12.71 14.75 3.68
CA HIS A 20 11.62 14.38 2.78
C HIS A 20 11.94 14.83 1.36
N ILE A 21 11.95 13.89 0.41
CA ILE A 21 12.30 14.18 -0.97
C ILE A 21 11.29 13.55 -1.92
N VAL A 22 10.79 14.34 -2.86
CA VAL A 22 9.90 13.89 -3.94
C VAL A 22 10.70 13.84 -5.23
N VAL A 23 10.68 12.68 -5.89
CA VAL A 23 11.32 12.48 -7.20
C VAL A 23 10.24 12.30 -8.26
N LEU A 24 10.12 13.29 -9.15
CA LEU A 24 9.16 13.30 -10.25
C LEU A 24 9.81 12.84 -11.56
N GLY A 25 9.02 12.23 -12.43
CA GLY A 25 9.49 11.80 -13.75
C GLY A 25 8.35 11.23 -14.58
N THR A 26 8.48 11.34 -15.90
CA THR A 26 7.51 10.83 -16.88
C THR A 26 7.42 9.30 -16.86
N ALA A 27 6.39 8.73 -17.51
CA ALA A 27 6.30 7.29 -17.70
C ALA A 27 7.54 6.77 -18.43
N GLY A 28 8.02 5.57 -18.06
CA GLY A 28 9.23 4.97 -18.66
C GLY A 28 10.57 5.57 -18.20
N SER A 29 10.61 6.64 -17.41
CA SER A 29 11.87 7.30 -16.99
C SER A 29 12.74 6.50 -16.00
N GLY A 30 12.33 5.29 -15.62
CA GLY A 30 13.08 4.42 -14.71
C GLY A 30 12.93 4.73 -13.22
N LYS A 31 11.91 5.49 -12.80
CA LYS A 31 11.67 5.85 -11.38
C LYS A 31 11.76 4.66 -10.42
N THR A 32 11.09 3.56 -10.77
CA THR A 32 11.08 2.33 -9.97
C THR A 32 12.48 1.76 -9.78
N THR A 33 13.27 1.75 -10.85
CA THR A 33 14.66 1.30 -10.85
C THR A 33 15.54 2.19 -9.99
N VAL A 34 15.37 3.52 -10.09
CA VAL A 34 16.13 4.48 -9.28
C VAL A 34 15.76 4.39 -7.79
N ALA A 35 14.48 4.27 -7.46
CA ALA A 35 14.02 4.10 -6.08
C ALA A 35 14.67 2.86 -5.43
N LEU A 36 14.78 1.78 -6.20
CA LEU A 36 15.46 0.57 -5.76
C LEU A 36 16.96 0.75 -5.56
N LEU A 37 17.66 1.27 -6.58
CA LEU A 37 19.11 1.50 -6.50
C LEU A 37 19.44 2.41 -5.32
N ARG A 38 18.61 3.43 -5.10
CA ARG A 38 18.75 4.31 -3.95
C ARG A 38 18.49 3.61 -2.62
N ALA A 39 17.45 2.79 -2.52
CA ALA A 39 17.19 2.03 -1.29
C ALA A 39 18.36 1.09 -0.93
N HIS A 40 18.94 0.43 -1.93
CA HIS A 40 20.15 -0.39 -1.77
C HIS A 40 21.36 0.44 -1.35
N HIS A 41 21.59 1.59 -2.00
CA HIS A 41 22.66 2.50 -1.61
C HIS A 41 22.53 2.95 -0.16
N LEU A 42 21.34 3.42 0.25
CA LEU A 42 21.07 3.87 1.62
C LEU A 42 21.28 2.75 2.65
N ALA A 43 20.92 1.50 2.32
CA ALA A 43 21.09 0.36 3.21
C ALA A 43 22.56 -0.03 3.41
N ASN A 44 23.44 0.32 2.47
CA ASN A 44 24.87 0.02 2.50
C ASN A 44 25.73 1.16 3.08
N ILE A 45 25.14 2.31 3.43
CA ILE A 45 25.87 3.38 4.11
C ILE A 45 26.43 2.87 5.46
N PRO A 46 27.74 3.02 5.73
CA PRO A 46 28.32 2.64 7.03
C PRO A 46 27.62 3.37 8.17
N LYS A 47 27.26 2.64 9.23
CA LYS A 47 26.43 3.16 10.35
C LYS A 47 25.04 3.68 9.93
N GLY A 48 24.59 3.37 8.71
CA GLY A 48 23.23 3.63 8.24
C GLY A 48 22.19 2.75 8.94
N GLY A 49 20.95 3.24 8.96
CA GLY A 49 19.79 2.55 9.54
C GLY A 49 19.17 1.49 8.63
N LYS A 50 18.05 0.91 9.09
CA LYS A 50 17.22 0.01 8.27
C LYS A 50 16.48 0.82 7.21
N VAL A 51 16.39 0.29 6.00
CA VAL A 51 15.70 0.88 4.85
C VAL A 51 14.50 0.01 4.50
N LEU A 52 13.34 0.64 4.35
CA LEU A 52 12.11 0.02 3.87
C LEU A 52 11.72 0.65 2.54
N LEU A 53 11.54 -0.20 1.52
CA LEU A 53 10.95 0.18 0.23
C LEU A 53 9.57 -0.48 0.10
N VAL A 54 8.52 0.34 -0.01
CA VAL A 54 7.14 -0.14 -0.17
C VAL A 54 6.64 0.19 -1.59
N THR A 55 5.99 -0.78 -2.25
CA THR A 55 5.48 -0.63 -3.63
C THR A 55 4.15 -1.34 -3.85
N PHE A 56 3.37 -0.96 -4.87
CA PHE A 56 2.22 -1.77 -5.30
C PHE A 56 2.63 -2.94 -6.21
N ASN A 57 3.80 -2.86 -6.86
CA ASN A 57 4.21 -3.85 -7.85
C ASN A 57 4.78 -5.11 -7.19
N ARG A 58 3.95 -6.16 -7.10
CA ARG A 58 4.36 -7.47 -6.55
C ARG A 58 5.46 -8.16 -7.36
N ALA A 59 5.49 -7.95 -8.68
CA ALA A 59 6.52 -8.51 -9.55
C ALA A 59 7.89 -7.92 -9.23
N LEU A 60 7.97 -6.61 -8.97
CA LEU A 60 9.19 -5.95 -8.51
C LEU A 60 9.67 -6.55 -7.18
N VAL A 61 8.78 -6.71 -6.20
CA VAL A 61 9.13 -7.33 -4.90
C VAL A 61 9.70 -8.73 -5.10
N LYS A 62 9.05 -9.56 -5.93
CA LYS A 62 9.48 -10.94 -6.21
C LYS A 62 10.83 -10.98 -6.92
N TYR A 63 11.00 -10.14 -7.94
CA TYR A 63 12.24 -9.99 -8.68
C TYR A 63 13.40 -9.65 -7.74
N MET A 64 13.21 -8.68 -6.85
CA MET A 64 14.24 -8.27 -5.91
C MET A 64 14.62 -9.33 -4.90
N ARG A 65 13.64 -10.06 -4.38
CA ARG A 65 13.91 -11.19 -3.47
C ARG A 65 14.77 -12.27 -4.13
N GLY A 66 14.71 -12.40 -5.47
CA GLY A 66 15.52 -13.35 -6.23
C GLY A 66 16.94 -12.87 -6.55
N LEU A 67 17.27 -11.60 -6.35
CA LEU A 67 18.62 -11.07 -6.58
C LEU A 67 19.40 -11.07 -5.26
N SER A 68 20.33 -12.03 -5.09
CA SER A 68 21.21 -12.16 -3.93
C SER A 68 21.95 -10.87 -3.58
N ASP A 69 22.39 -10.11 -4.58
CA ASP A 69 23.21 -8.90 -4.41
C ASP A 69 22.48 -7.75 -3.72
N TYR A 70 21.14 -7.81 -3.69
CA TYR A 70 20.29 -6.81 -3.06
C TYR A 70 19.73 -7.24 -1.70
N GLN A 71 20.01 -8.48 -1.28
CA GLN A 71 19.65 -8.99 0.03
C GLN A 71 20.65 -8.51 1.09
N THR A 72 20.57 -7.24 1.44
CA THR A 72 21.22 -6.76 2.68
C THR A 72 20.25 -7.00 3.84
N GLN A 73 20.75 -7.40 5.02
CA GLN A 73 19.92 -7.52 6.22
C GLN A 73 19.25 -6.20 6.64
N LYS A 74 19.71 -5.07 6.06
CA LYS A 74 19.22 -3.72 6.35
C LYS A 74 18.16 -3.24 5.36
N LEU A 75 17.94 -3.92 4.23
CA LEU A 75 16.95 -3.53 3.22
C LEU A 75 15.75 -4.48 3.23
N VAL A 76 14.57 -3.93 3.48
CA VAL A 76 13.29 -4.63 3.36
C VAL A 76 12.53 -4.08 2.16
N VAL A 77 12.12 -4.96 1.25
CA VAL A 77 11.28 -4.61 0.10
C VAL A 77 9.97 -5.37 0.17
N GLU A 78 8.87 -4.64 0.26
CA GLU A 78 7.54 -5.20 0.45
C GLU A 78 6.48 -4.50 -0.40
N ASN A 79 5.34 -5.17 -0.55
CA ASN A 79 4.15 -4.50 -1.06
C ASN A 79 3.36 -3.85 0.09
N TYR A 80 2.56 -2.84 -0.22
CA TYR A 80 1.76 -2.12 0.77
C TYR A 80 0.90 -3.03 1.67
N HIS A 81 0.25 -4.05 1.10
CA HIS A 81 -0.61 -4.94 1.87
C HIS A 81 0.19 -5.83 2.85
N THR A 82 1.35 -6.33 2.43
CA THR A 82 2.24 -7.12 3.31
C THR A 82 2.75 -6.25 4.46
N PHE A 83 3.22 -5.04 4.15
CA PHE A 83 3.69 -4.09 5.16
C PHE A 83 2.58 -3.75 6.17
N ALA A 84 1.39 -3.36 5.68
CA ALA A 84 0.27 -2.99 6.53
C ALA A 84 -0.18 -4.12 7.47
N ARG A 85 -0.25 -5.36 6.96
CA ARG A 85 -0.57 -6.55 7.78
C ARG A 85 0.49 -6.79 8.85
N GLY A 86 1.77 -6.70 8.50
CA GLY A 86 2.87 -6.85 9.46
C GLY A 86 2.82 -5.78 10.54
N TYR A 87 2.55 -4.53 10.15
CA TYR A 87 2.38 -3.42 11.08
C TYR A 87 1.22 -3.68 12.05
N LEU A 88 0.01 -3.97 11.55
CA LEU A 88 -1.14 -4.29 12.40
C LEU A 88 -0.87 -5.46 13.35
N ASN A 89 -0.19 -6.51 12.86
CA ASN A 89 0.18 -7.66 13.69
C ASN A 89 1.14 -7.26 14.82
N SER A 90 2.13 -6.41 14.55
CA SER A 90 3.03 -5.88 15.59
C SER A 90 2.34 -4.98 16.62
N ARG A 91 1.15 -4.46 16.28
CA ARG A 91 0.28 -3.71 17.19
C ARG A 91 -0.74 -4.59 17.90
N GLY A 92 -0.77 -5.90 17.64
CA GLY A 92 -1.79 -6.82 18.17
C GLY A 92 -3.19 -6.61 17.57
N GLN A 93 -3.27 -5.89 16.44
CA GLN A 93 -4.53 -5.53 15.77
C GLN A 93 -4.84 -6.41 14.56
N MET A 94 -4.01 -7.42 14.28
CA MET A 94 -4.24 -8.37 13.19
C MET A 94 -4.69 -9.72 13.76
N PRO A 95 -5.93 -10.16 13.47
CA PRO A 95 -6.40 -11.49 13.86
C PRO A 95 -5.58 -12.62 13.23
N HIS A 96 -5.41 -13.73 13.95
CA HIS A 96 -4.69 -14.91 13.45
C HIS A 96 -5.37 -15.58 12.25
N ARG A 97 -6.70 -15.47 12.14
CA ARG A 97 -7.52 -16.01 11.05
C ARG A 97 -8.62 -15.02 10.70
N ASN A 98 -9.03 -15.00 9.43
CA ASN A 98 -10.18 -14.23 8.92
C ASN A 98 -10.16 -12.74 9.30
N GLY A 99 -8.97 -12.14 9.42
CA GLY A 99 -8.82 -10.73 9.80
C GLY A 99 -8.98 -9.72 8.67
N ILE A 100 -9.15 -10.18 7.43
CA ILE A 100 -9.37 -9.34 6.25
C ILE A 100 -10.51 -9.98 5.46
N ALA A 101 -11.62 -9.26 5.32
CA ALA A 101 -12.74 -9.68 4.49
C ALA A 101 -12.36 -9.60 3.01
N GLY A 102 -12.63 -10.69 2.27
CA GLY A 102 -12.59 -10.66 0.82
C GLY A 102 -13.72 -9.82 0.21
N PRO A 103 -13.71 -9.57 -1.11
CA PRO A 103 -14.79 -8.84 -1.79
C PRO A 103 -16.18 -9.47 -1.58
N ASP A 104 -16.28 -10.79 -1.66
CA ASP A 104 -17.54 -11.51 -1.50
C ASP A 104 -18.05 -11.48 -0.05
N GLU A 105 -17.13 -11.63 0.92
CA GLU A 105 -17.47 -11.48 2.35
C GLU A 105 -17.93 -10.06 2.66
N LYS A 106 -17.23 -9.04 2.13
CA LYS A 106 -17.60 -7.64 2.28
C LYS A 106 -19.01 -7.39 1.71
N ALA A 107 -19.29 -7.88 0.50
CA ALA A 107 -20.61 -7.77 -0.11
C ALA A 107 -21.69 -8.44 0.74
N SER A 108 -21.43 -9.66 1.23
CA SER A 108 -22.37 -10.39 2.08
C SER A 108 -22.68 -9.65 3.38
N TYR A 109 -21.66 -9.09 4.05
CA TYR A 109 -21.90 -8.32 5.28
C TYR A 109 -22.71 -7.06 5.01
N ILE A 110 -22.41 -6.35 3.93
CA ILE A 110 -23.17 -5.15 3.54
C ILE A 110 -24.62 -5.52 3.23
N GLU A 111 -24.86 -6.59 2.47
CA GLU A 111 -26.20 -7.06 2.15
C GLU A 111 -27.01 -7.41 3.42
N GLN A 112 -26.40 -8.11 4.38
CA GLN A 112 -27.04 -8.43 5.66
C GLN A 112 -27.47 -7.16 6.41
N VAL A 113 -26.61 -6.15 6.47
CA VAL A 113 -26.89 -4.87 7.13
C VAL A 113 -27.98 -4.08 6.40
N VAL A 114 -27.91 -3.99 5.08
CA VAL A 114 -28.94 -3.31 4.26
C VAL A 114 -30.30 -4.00 4.43
N ASN A 115 -30.35 -5.32 4.40
CA ASN A 115 -31.59 -6.09 4.61
C ASN A 115 -32.17 -5.90 6.01
N TYR A 116 -31.32 -5.80 7.04
CA TYR A 116 -31.76 -5.46 8.39
C TYR A 116 -32.43 -4.08 8.44
N PHE A 117 -31.78 -3.05 7.86
CA PHE A 117 -32.31 -1.69 7.87
C PHE A 117 -33.54 -1.50 6.98
N LYS A 118 -33.61 -2.20 5.86
CA LYS A 118 -34.79 -2.23 4.98
C LYS A 118 -36.04 -2.72 5.71
N LYS A 119 -35.90 -3.74 6.57
CA LYS A 119 -36.99 -4.23 7.42
C LYS A 119 -37.34 -3.25 8.54
N LYS A 120 -36.33 -2.61 9.14
CA LYS A 120 -36.49 -1.67 10.25
C LYS A 120 -37.12 -0.33 9.81
N TYR A 121 -36.80 0.14 8.61
CA TYR A 121 -37.23 1.43 8.07
C TYR A 121 -37.82 1.26 6.66
N PRO A 122 -39.03 0.67 6.54
CA PRO A 122 -39.61 0.33 5.23
C PRO A 122 -39.98 1.56 4.37
N ALA A 123 -40.18 2.72 4.99
CA ALA A 123 -40.47 3.97 4.30
C ALA A 123 -39.22 4.63 3.69
N GLU A 124 -38.03 4.31 4.20
CA GLU A 124 -36.77 4.92 3.74
C GLU A 124 -36.40 4.37 2.35
N THR A 125 -36.35 5.25 1.36
CA THR A 125 -36.13 4.86 -0.04
C THR A 125 -34.66 4.57 -0.33
N THR A 126 -33.73 5.08 0.47
CA THR A 126 -32.29 4.82 0.32
C THR A 126 -31.99 3.32 0.37
N PHE A 127 -32.60 2.57 1.28
CA PHE A 127 -32.43 1.10 1.40
C PHE A 127 -33.08 0.30 0.27
N LYS A 128 -33.72 0.96 -0.71
CA LYS A 128 -34.23 0.32 -1.93
C LYS A 128 -33.21 0.31 -3.08
N ARG A 129 -32.09 1.03 -2.94
CA ARG A 129 -30.98 1.02 -3.90
C ARG A 129 -30.32 -0.37 -3.96
N SER A 130 -29.57 -0.62 -5.04
CA SER A 130 -28.87 -1.89 -5.22
C SER A 130 -27.76 -2.07 -4.18
N ILE A 131 -27.33 -3.31 -3.95
CA ILE A 131 -26.23 -3.59 -3.01
C ILE A 131 -24.91 -3.00 -3.52
N GLU A 132 -24.71 -2.98 -4.85
CA GLU A 132 -23.54 -2.40 -5.50
C GLU A 132 -23.37 -0.92 -5.13
N PHE A 133 -24.47 -0.15 -5.09
CA PHE A 133 -24.43 1.25 -4.65
C PHE A 133 -23.83 1.38 -3.24
N PHE A 134 -24.26 0.56 -2.29
CA PHE A 134 -23.73 0.61 -0.92
C PHE A 134 -22.27 0.15 -0.84
N ILE A 135 -21.89 -0.86 -1.64
CA ILE A 135 -20.49 -1.31 -1.74
C ILE A 135 -19.60 -0.18 -2.25
N GLU A 136 -20.04 0.54 -3.27
CA GLU A 136 -19.31 1.67 -3.86
C GLU A 136 -19.18 2.82 -2.86
N GLU A 137 -20.27 3.24 -2.21
CA GLU A 137 -20.24 4.31 -1.21
C GLU A 137 -19.33 3.98 -0.03
N ILE A 138 -19.42 2.77 0.53
CA ILE A 138 -18.54 2.34 1.62
C ILE A 138 -17.07 2.30 1.15
N THR A 139 -16.83 1.81 -0.06
CA THR A 139 -15.48 1.78 -0.64
C THR A 139 -14.94 3.19 -0.89
N PHE A 140 -15.80 4.14 -1.26
CA PHE A 140 -15.45 5.54 -1.42
C PHE A 140 -15.01 6.12 -0.07
N ILE A 141 -15.84 5.97 0.96
CA ILE A 141 -15.52 6.40 2.34
C ILE A 141 -14.17 5.82 2.80
N GLU A 142 -13.96 4.52 2.62
CA GLU A 142 -12.70 3.84 3.00
C GLU A 142 -11.47 4.37 2.23
N ARG A 143 -11.60 4.64 0.93
CA ARG A 143 -10.47 5.07 0.09
C ARG A 143 -10.04 6.51 0.35
N PHE A 144 -10.99 7.37 0.68
CA PHE A 144 -10.72 8.76 1.02
C PHE A 144 -10.37 8.95 2.50
N GLY A 145 -10.59 7.92 3.32
CA GLY A 145 -10.21 7.90 4.73
C GLY A 145 -11.12 8.78 5.59
N PHE A 146 -12.38 8.97 5.19
CA PHE A 146 -13.33 9.73 5.98
C PHE A 146 -13.62 9.01 7.28
N SER A 147 -13.47 9.75 8.37
CA SER A 147 -13.61 9.26 9.74
C SER A 147 -14.83 9.84 10.45
N SER A 148 -15.52 10.78 9.82
CA SER A 148 -16.74 11.41 10.34
C SER A 148 -17.70 11.79 9.21
N PHE A 149 -18.95 12.05 9.59
CA PHE A 149 -19.98 12.53 8.66
C PHE A 149 -19.69 13.92 8.09
N THR A 150 -18.92 14.77 8.80
CA THR A 150 -18.57 16.11 8.30
C THR A 150 -17.50 16.06 7.22
N GLU A 151 -16.69 15.00 7.20
CA GLU A 151 -15.64 14.80 6.18
C GLU A 151 -16.19 14.20 4.88
N TYR A 152 -17.32 13.50 4.96
CA TYR A 152 -18.02 12.88 3.83
C TYR A 152 -19.00 13.87 3.16
#